data_AF-A0A7C9LM50-F1
#
_entry.id   AF-A0A7C9LM50-F1
#
_cell.length_a   1.000
_cell.length_b   1.000
_cell.length_c   1.000
_cell.angle_alpha   90.00
_cell.angle_beta   90.00
_cell.angle_gamma   90.00
#
_symmetry.space_group_name_H-M   'P 1'
#
loop_
_entity.id
_entity.type
_entity.pdbx_description
1 polymer ?
#
loop_
_entity_poly.entity_id
_entity_poly.type
_entity_poly.pdbx_seq_one_letter_code
_entity_poly.pdbx_strand_id
1 'polypeptide(L)' 'MNDSTTIVSRCDATTCRFNSDMACTAGQIEVSLSAQQAQCLTFSPASDAQSDQPSAQN' A
#
# COMPACT_ATOMS: atom_id res chain seq x y z
N MET A 1 13.63 -0.45 -25.86
CA MET A 1 13.07 0.55 -24.93
C MET A 1 12.87 -0.18 -23.62
N ASN A 2 13.69 0.10 -22.62
CA ASN A 2 13.62 -0.61 -21.35
C ASN A 2 12.52 0.06 -20.52
N ASP A 3 11.32 -0.50 -20.60
CA ASP A 3 10.23 -0.25 -19.67
C ASP A 3 10.61 -0.85 -18.31
N SER A 4 11.51 -0.18 -17.59
CA SER A 4 11.91 -0.57 -16.24
C SER A 4 10.89 -0.06 -15.23
N THR A 5 9.60 -0.35 -15.45
CA THR A 5 8.59 -0.18 -14.40
C THR A 5 8.88 -1.24 -13.35
N THR A 6 9.46 -0.83 -12.23
CA THR A 6 9.71 -1.72 -11.10
C THR A 6 8.36 -2.15 -10.53
N ILE A 7 7.98 -3.39 -10.82
CA ILE A 7 6.80 -4.03 -10.24
C ILE A 7 7.09 -4.43 -8.80
N VAL A 8 6.12 -4.20 -7.93
CA VAL A 8 6.16 -4.72 -6.56
C VAL A 8 6.01 -6.22 -6.63
N SER A 9 7.09 -6.94 -6.30
CA SER A 9 7.14 -8.40 -6.35
C SER A 9 6.23 -9.08 -5.32
N ARG A 10 5.92 -8.40 -4.21
CA ARG A 10 4.99 -8.87 -3.18
C ARG A 10 4.41 -7.71 -2.38
N CYS A 11 3.09 -7.65 -2.30
CA CYS A 11 2.33 -6.71 -1.50
C CYS A 11 1.62 -7.47 -0.38
N ASP A 12 2.11 -7.32 0.86
CA ASP A 12 1.49 -7.98 2.03
C ASP A 12 0.35 -7.14 2.65
N ALA A 13 0.07 -5.94 2.12
CA ALA A 13 -1.06 -5.11 2.53
C ALA A 13 -2.36 -5.66 1.93
N THR A 14 -2.87 -6.78 2.44
CA THR A 14 -4.05 -7.50 1.91
C THR A 14 -5.34 -6.70 1.96
N THR A 15 -5.39 -5.66 2.79
CA THR A 15 -6.51 -4.71 2.89
C THR A 15 -6.42 -3.54 1.91
N CYS A 16 -5.35 -3.45 1.13
CA CYS A 16 -5.17 -2.39 0.15
C CYS A 16 -5.98 -2.69 -1.11
N ARG A 17 -6.73 -1.71 -1.61
CA ARG A 17 -7.51 -1.81 -2.86
C ARG A 17 -6.68 -2.12 -4.11
N PHE A 18 -5.39 -1.78 -4.09
CA PHE A 18 -4.49 -2.03 -5.21
C PHE A 18 -3.83 -3.41 -5.15
N ASN A 19 -4.03 -4.15 -4.06
CA ASN A 19 -3.48 -5.49 -3.90
C ASN A 19 -4.37 -6.50 -4.63
N SER A 20 -3.87 -7.04 -5.74
CA SER A 20 -4.48 -8.15 -6.48
C SER A 20 -3.51 -9.33 -6.44
N ASP A 21 -3.95 -10.46 -5.91
CA ASP A 21 -3.14 -11.69 -5.86
C ASP A 21 -1.73 -11.48 -5.25
N MET A 22 -1.64 -10.68 -4.18
CA MET A 22 -0.37 -10.30 -3.53
C MET A 22 0.56 -9.46 -4.41
N ALA A 23 0.05 -8.85 -5.48
CA ALA A 23 0.77 -7.92 -6.34
C ALA A 23 0.12 -6.53 -6.31
N CYS A 24 0.93 -5.47 -6.17
CA CYS A 24 0.42 -4.10 -6.22
C CYS A 24 0.19 -3.68 -7.67
N THR A 25 -1.03 -3.26 -7.99
CA THR A 25 -1.45 -2.83 -9.34
C THR A 25 -1.53 -1.31 -9.50
N ALA A 26 -1.07 -0.55 -8.50
CA ALA A 26 -1.05 0.91 -8.57
C ALA A 26 -0.13 1.39 -9.69
N GLY A 27 -0.60 2.38 -10.48
CA GLY A 27 0.19 2.94 -11.59
C GLY A 27 1.40 3.75 -11.14
N GLN A 28 1.42 4.21 -9.90
CA GLN A 28 2.54 4.88 -9.25
C GLN A 28 2.54 4.54 -7.76
N ILE A 29 3.72 4.40 -7.17
CA ILE A 29 3.89 4.13 -5.73
C ILE A 29 4.74 5.24 -5.11
N GLU A 30 4.20 5.85 -4.06
CA GLU A 30 4.88 6.80 -3.21
C GLU A 30 5.22 6.13 -1.89
N VAL A 31 6.48 6.23 -1.48
CA VAL A 31 7.00 5.69 -0.23
C VAL A 31 7.69 6.81 0.54
N SER A 32 7.36 6.94 1.82
CA SER A 32 8.09 7.81 2.74
C SER A 32 8.85 6.98 3.76
N LEU A 33 9.89 7.57 4.35
CA LEU A 33 10.60 6.99 5.48
C LEU A 33 10.22 7.76 6.74
N SER A 34 9.64 7.08 7.73
CA SER A 34 9.28 7.67 9.02
C SER A 34 9.88 6.82 10.13
N ALA A 35 10.68 7.43 11.02
CA ALA A 35 11.26 6.77 12.19
C ALA A 35 11.89 5.38 11.90
N GLN A 36 12.60 5.24 10.78
CA GLN A 36 13.22 4.01 10.26
C GLN A 36 12.26 2.95 9.68
N GLN A 37 10.98 3.28 9.50
CA GLN A 37 10.00 2.43 8.81
C GLN A 37 9.61 3.05 7.46
N ALA A 38 9.58 2.22 6.41
CA ALA A 38 9.03 2.62 5.13
C ALA A 38 7.50 2.60 5.20
N GLN A 39 6.86 3.69 4.79
CA GLN A 39 5.40 3.83 4.72
C GLN A 39 4.98 3.98 3.27
N CYS A 40 4.05 3.13 2.82
CA CYS A 40 3.42 3.26 1.51
C CYS A 40 2.34 4.33 1.58
N LEU A 41 2.60 5.50 1.01
CA LEU A 41 1.65 6.62 0.97
C LEU A 41 0.53 6.39 -0.07
N THR A 42 0.75 5.46 -1.01
CA THR A 42 -0.25 5.02 -1.99
C THR A 42 -1.28 4.06 -1.39
N PHE A 43 -1.08 3.58 -0.15
CA PHE A 43 -2.03 2.65 0.47
C PHE A 43 -3.45 3.24 0.50
N SER A 44 -4.43 2.46 0.02
CA SER A 44 -5.85 2.84 0.06
C SER A 44 -6.66 1.66 0.58
N PRO A 45 -7.35 1.81 1.72
CA PRO A 45 -8.11 0.69 2.31
C PRO A 45 -9.26 0.29 1.39
N ALA A 46 -9.47 -1.02 1.24
CA ALA A 46 -10.72 -1.55 0.71
C ALA A 46 -11.85 -1.08 1.64
N SER A 47 -13.04 -0.82 1.08
CA SER A 47 -14.17 -0.24 1.83
C SER A 47 -14.51 -1.04 3.11
N ASP A 48 -14.14 -2.31 3.14
CA ASP A 48 -14.34 -3.28 4.22
C ASP A 48 -13.24 -3.21 5.30
N ALA A 49 -12.06 -2.69 4.95
CA ALA A 49 -10.90 -2.57 5.82
C ALA A 49 -10.93 -1.31 6.71
N GLN A 50 -11.82 -0.36 6.45
CA GLN A 50 -11.94 0.87 7.24
C GLN A 50 -12.64 0.66 8.59
N SER A 51 -13.05 -0.57 8.89
CA SER A 51 -13.67 -0.98 10.15
C SER A 51 -12.68 -1.07 11.33
N ASP A 52 -11.37 -1.06 11.05
CA ASP A 52 -10.29 -1.26 12.02
C ASP A 52 -9.50 0.02 12.28
N GLN A 53 -10.20 1.16 12.42
CA GLN A 53 -9.57 2.37 12.97
C GLN A 53 -9.56 2.22 14.51
N PRO A 54 -8.43 1.90 15.17
CA PRO A 54 -8.35 2.10 16.61
C PRO A 54 -8.55 3.59 16.87
N SER A 55 -9.63 3.89 17.57
CA SER A 55 -9.98 5.20 18.10
C SER A 55 -8.87 5.69 19.04
N ALA A 56 -7.76 6.18 18.51
CA ALA A 56 -6.85 7.04 19.25
C ALA A 56 -7.39 8.48 19.16
N GLN A 57 -8.54 8.73 19.79
CA GLN A 57 -9.03 10.09 20.01
C GLN A 57 -9.61 10.20 21.43
N ASN A 58 -8.72 10.62 22.33
CA ASN A 58 -8.89 11.16 23.69
C ASN A 58 -9.59 10.28 24.74
#